data_AF-A0A8X8KJR2-F1
#
_entry.id   AF-A0A8X8KJR2-F1
#
_cell.length_a   1.000
_cell.length_b   1.000
_cell.length_c   1.000
_cell.angle_alpha   90.00
_cell.angle_beta   90.00
_cell.angle_gamma   90.00
#
_symmetry.space_group_name_H-M   'P 1'
#
loop_
_entity.id
_entity.type
_entity.pdbx_description
1 polymer ?
#
loop_
_entity_poly.entity_id
_entity_poly.type
_entity_poly.pdbx_seq_one_letter_code
_entity_poly.pdbx_strand_id
1 'polypeptide(L)'
;MAEITKERLLKFIRNNDLDLDESYPRSDWWKFRNERDSFRKQRDELINDMAEIKRKAEAFDEILDINIDKDELLSEEYIEKVNDVIQEWKFS
;
A
#
# COMPACT_ATOMS: atom_id res chain seq x y z
N MET A 1 -27.83 -36.98 -14.43
CA MET A 1 -26.91 -36.15 -15.23
C MET A 1 -25.75 -37.04 -15.63
N ALA A 2 -25.52 -37.26 -16.92
CA ALA A 2 -24.39 -38.10 -17.34
C ALA A 2 -23.08 -37.38 -17.00
N GLU A 3 -22.20 -38.04 -16.25
CA GLU A 3 -20.89 -37.49 -15.92
C GLU A 3 -20.07 -37.30 -17.21
N ILE A 4 -19.67 -36.07 -17.45
CA ILE A 4 -18.81 -35.75 -18.58
C ILE A 4 -17.39 -36.10 -18.17
N THR A 5 -16.82 -37.13 -18.80
CA THR A 5 -15.43 -37.53 -18.56
C THR A 5 -14.46 -36.58 -19.28
N LYS A 6 -13.26 -36.40 -18.70
CA LYS A 6 -12.18 -35.58 -19.28
C LYS A 6 -11.87 -35.97 -20.73
N GLU A 7 -11.87 -37.26 -21.02
CA GLU A 7 -11.62 -37.82 -22.35
C GLU A 7 -12.68 -37.42 -23.38
N ARG A 8 -13.94 -37.33 -22.95
CA ARG A 8 -15.06 -36.93 -23.81
C ARG A 8 -14.96 -35.45 -24.19
N LEU A 9 -14.54 -34.60 -23.25
CA LEU A 9 -14.27 -33.18 -23.51
C LEU A 9 -13.10 -32.98 -24.46
N LEU A 10 -11.98 -33.68 -24.25
CA LEU A 10 -10.80 -33.58 -25.12
C LEU A 10 -11.09 -34.00 -26.56
N LYS A 11 -11.86 -35.09 -26.74
CA LYS A 11 -12.33 -35.50 -28.07
C LYS A 11 -13.20 -34.45 -28.73
N PHE A 12 -14.12 -33.84 -27.98
CA PHE A 12 -14.99 -32.79 -28.49
C PHE A 12 -14.18 -31.57 -28.97
N ILE A 13 -13.21 -31.12 -28.18
CA ILE A 13 -12.37 -29.97 -28.50
C ILE A 13 -11.57 -30.23 -29.79
N ARG A 14 -10.92 -31.40 -29.88
CA ARG A 14 -10.15 -31.79 -31.08
C ARG A 14 -11.02 -31.93 -32.33
N ASN A 15 -12.22 -32.49 -32.21
CA ASN A 15 -13.11 -32.71 -33.36
C ASN A 15 -13.72 -31.42 -33.92
N ASN A 16 -13.70 -30.33 -33.15
CA ASN A 16 -14.24 -29.04 -33.58
C ASN A 16 -13.14 -28.03 -33.91
N ASP A 17 -11.87 -28.47 -34.05
CA ASP A 17 -10.70 -27.61 -34.22
C ASP A 17 -10.68 -26.44 -33.22
N LEU A 18 -11.19 -26.69 -32.01
CA LEU A 18 -11.14 -25.72 -30.92
C LEU A 18 -9.74 -25.76 -30.34
N ASP A 19 -9.14 -24.59 -30.14
CA ASP A 19 -7.87 -24.50 -29.46
C ASP A 19 -8.02 -25.09 -28.06
N LEU A 20 -7.43 -26.27 -27.85
CA LEU A 20 -7.05 -26.73 -26.52
C LEU A 20 -5.79 -25.97 -26.14
N ASP A 21 -5.98 -24.66 -25.98
CA ASP A 21 -4.99 -23.74 -25.53
C ASP A 21 -4.62 -24.11 -24.07
N GLU A 22 -3.65 -25.02 -23.93
CA GLU A 22 -2.80 -25.11 -22.74
C GLU A 22 -1.66 -24.06 -22.79
N SER A 23 -1.62 -23.22 -23.84
CA SER A 23 -0.62 -22.17 -24.05
C SER A 23 -0.89 -20.89 -23.25
N TYR A 24 -2.10 -20.73 -22.71
CA TYR A 24 -2.48 -19.71 -21.75
C TYR A 24 -2.24 -20.27 -20.34
N PRO A 25 -1.37 -19.64 -19.53
CA PRO A 25 -1.15 -20.05 -18.16
C PRO A 25 -2.35 -19.60 -17.31
N ARG A 26 -3.43 -20.38 -17.28
CA ARG A 26 -4.46 -20.20 -16.24
C ARG A 26 -4.08 -20.86 -14.91
N SER A 27 -2.99 -21.64 -14.85
CA SER A 27 -2.62 -22.40 -13.65
C SER A 27 -1.46 -21.82 -12.84
N ASP A 28 -0.47 -21.17 -13.43
CA ASP A 28 0.71 -20.81 -12.63
C ASP A 28 0.60 -19.44 -11.94
N TRP A 29 -0.34 -18.60 -12.36
CA TRP A 29 -0.65 -17.33 -11.70
C TRP A 29 -1.07 -17.52 -10.23
N TRP A 30 -1.74 -18.63 -9.90
CA TRP A 30 -2.07 -18.91 -8.49
C TRP A 30 -0.80 -19.11 -7.66
N LYS A 31 0.27 -19.67 -8.24
CA LYS A 31 1.53 -19.97 -7.53
C LYS A 31 2.19 -18.67 -7.06
N PHE A 32 2.12 -17.62 -7.87
CA PHE A 32 2.66 -16.29 -7.57
C PHE A 32 1.69 -15.38 -6.80
N ARG A 33 0.46 -15.83 -6.55
CA ARG A 33 -0.55 -15.02 -5.86
C ARG A 33 -0.09 -14.61 -4.47
N ASN A 34 0.46 -15.55 -3.70
CA ASN A 34 0.91 -15.30 -2.34
C ASN A 34 2.09 -14.32 -2.30
N GLU A 35 3.04 -14.46 -3.23
CA GLU A 35 4.19 -13.57 -3.36
C GLU A 35 3.75 -12.16 -3.74
N ARG A 36 2.85 -12.03 -4.71
CA ARG A 36 2.23 -10.74 -5.09
C ARG A 36 1.51 -10.09 -3.91
N ASP A 37 0.71 -10.86 -3.16
CA ASP A 37 -0.06 -10.33 -2.03
C ASP A 37 0.87 -9.93 -0.86
N SER A 38 1.98 -10.64 -0.66
CA SER A 38 3.06 -10.25 0.26
C SER A 38 3.68 -8.91 -0.13
N PHE A 39 4.06 -8.73 -1.40
CA PHE A 39 4.63 -7.46 -1.87
C PHE A 39 3.64 -6.30 -1.79
N ARG A 40 2.35 -6.55 -2.07
CA ARG A 40 1.31 -5.54 -1.87
C ARG A 40 1.20 -5.11 -0.42
N LYS A 41 1.23 -6.07 0.51
CA LYS A 41 1.21 -5.76 1.95
C LYS A 41 2.43 -4.96 2.38
N GLN A 42 3.64 -5.37 1.98
CA GLN A 42 4.87 -4.63 2.28
C GLN A 42 4.83 -3.21 1.69
N ARG A 43 4.32 -3.05 0.48
CA ARG A 43 4.15 -1.73 -0.13
C ARG A 43 3.17 -0.87 0.65
N ASP A 44 2.03 -1.42 1.06
CA ASP A 44 1.01 -0.67 1.80
C ASP A 44 1.53 -0.27 3.20
N GLU A 45 2.30 -1.13 3.86
CA GLU A 45 3.03 -0.81 5.09
C GLU A 45 4.02 0.34 4.88
N LEU A 46 4.88 0.26 3.85
CA LEU A 46 5.83 1.31 3.51
C LEU A 46 5.15 2.65 3.18
N ILE A 47 4.02 2.63 2.47
CA ILE A 47 3.25 3.84 2.17
C ILE A 47 2.70 4.47 3.45
N ASN A 48 2.19 3.67 4.38
CA ASN A 48 1.69 4.16 5.67
C ASN A 48 2.82 4.76 6.51
N ASP A 49 3.97 4.09 6.58
CA ASP A 49 5.15 4.58 7.30
C ASP A 49 5.65 5.90 6.68
N MET A 50 5.70 5.99 5.35
CA MET A 50 6.07 7.22 4.64
C MET A 50 5.06 8.35 4.88
N ALA A 51 3.76 8.04 4.98
CA ALA A 51 2.73 9.03 5.28
C ALA A 51 2.88 9.56 6.72
N GLU A 52 3.22 8.71 7.68
CA GLU A 52 3.53 9.14 9.05
C GLU A 52 4.77 10.04 9.11
N ILE A 53 5.85 9.67 8.40
CA ILE A 53 7.08 10.46 8.33
C ILE A 53 6.81 11.83 7.70
N LYS A 54 6.03 11.90 6.62
CA LYS A 54 5.66 13.18 5.99
C LYS A 54 4.90 14.10 6.93
N ARG A 55 3.92 13.57 7.66
CA ARG A 55 3.18 14.36 8.67
C ARG A 55 4.09 14.89 9.79
N LYS A 56 5.07 14.09 10.23
CA LYS A 56 6.07 14.56 11.21
C LYS A 56 6.99 15.63 10.65
N ALA A 57 7.38 15.51 9.37
CA ALA A 57 8.19 16.51 8.70
C ALA A 57 7.44 17.84 8.54
N GLU A 58 6.15 17.79 8.16
CA GLU A 58 5.29 18.98 8.08
C GLU A 58 5.17 19.71 9.43
N ALA A 59 4.91 18.98 10.52
CA ALA A 59 4.87 19.58 11.85
C ALA A 59 6.22 20.17 12.29
N PHE A 60 7.34 19.58 11.84
CA PHE A 60 8.68 20.11 12.10
C PHE A 60 8.95 21.39 11.31
N ASP A 61 8.57 21.43 10.03
CA ASP A 61 8.66 22.63 9.20
C ASP A 61 7.81 23.77 9.79
N GLU A 62 6.61 23.47 10.30
CA GLU A 62 5.75 24.45 10.98
C GLU A 62 6.38 25.00 12.27
N ILE A 63 7.04 24.15 13.07
CA ILE A 63 7.79 24.61 14.24
C ILE A 63 8.95 25.55 13.84
N LEU A 64 9.64 25.25 12.74
CA LEU A 64 10.72 26.11 12.23
C LEU A 64 10.22 27.46 11.71
N ASP A 65 8.99 27.50 11.19
CA ASP A 65 8.33 28.73 10.73
C ASP A 65 7.76 29.58 11.87
N ILE A 66 7.82 29.13 13.13
CA ILE A 66 7.49 29.95 14.30
C ILE A 66 8.47 31.14 14.36
N ASN A 67 8.02 32.29 13.88
CA ASN A 67 8.80 33.51 13.80
C ASN A 67 8.92 34.18 15.17
N ILE A 68 9.99 33.84 15.89
CA ILE A 68 10.37 34.42 17.18
C ILE A 68 11.85 34.82 17.12
N ASP A 69 12.20 35.91 17.80
CA ASP A 69 13.59 36.34 17.90
C ASP A 69 14.43 35.23 18.55
N LYS A 70 15.66 35.02 18.07
CA LYS A 70 16.54 33.96 18.61
C LYS A 70 16.82 34.11 20.12
N ASP A 71 16.73 35.34 20.62
CA ASP A 71 16.90 35.66 22.04
C ASP A 71 15.66 35.31 22.88
N GLU A 72 14.50 35.08 22.23
CA GLU A 72 13.22 34.66 22.81
C GLU A 72 12.90 33.19 22.53
N LEU A 73 13.84 32.44 21.96
CA LEU A 73 13.73 30.99 21.75
C LEU A 73 13.62 30.31 23.12
N LEU A 74 12.68 29.36 23.26
CA LEU A 74 12.31 28.75 24.55
C LEU A 74 11.63 29.70 25.55
N SER A 75 11.15 30.87 25.12
CA SER A 75 10.16 31.64 25.89
C SER A 75 8.90 30.79 26.14
N GLU A 76 8.12 31.16 27.15
CA GLU A 76 6.82 30.52 27.42
C GLU A 76 5.92 30.56 26.19
N GLU A 77 5.92 31.68 25.46
CA GLU A 77 5.18 31.85 24.21
C GLU A 77 5.65 30.90 23.09
N TYR A 78 6.97 30.72 22.92
CA TYR A 78 7.50 29.74 21.97
C TYR A 78 7.08 28.32 22.32
N ILE A 79 7.18 27.96 23.61
CA ILE A 79 6.84 26.61 24.10
C ILE A 79 5.34 26.33 23.90
N GLU A 80 4.48 27.32 24.14
CA GLU A 80 3.04 27.21 23.90
C GLU A 80 2.75 26.96 22.41
N LYS A 81 3.30 27.77 21.51
CA LYS A 81 3.13 27.59 20.06
C LYS A 81 3.63 26.24 19.56
N VAL A 82 4.79 25.78 20.04
CA VAL A 82 5.31 24.45 19.71
C VAL A 82 4.38 23.34 20.22
N ASN A 83 3.83 23.49 21.43
CA ASN A 83 2.89 22.52 21.96
C ASN A 83 1.60 22.46 21.13
N ASP A 84 1.07 23.59 20.68
CA ASP A 84 -0.11 23.65 19.82
C ASP A 84 0.11 22.83 18.53
N VAL A 85 1.21 23.09 17.82
CA VAL A 85 1.59 22.34 16.61
C VAL A 85 1.69 20.83 16.90
N ILE A 86 2.29 20.45 18.03
CA ILE A 86 2.41 19.04 18.43
C ILE A 86 1.03 18.43 18.76
N GLN A 87 0.13 19.17 19.42
CA GLN A 87 -1.22 18.65 19.72
C GLN A 87 -2.02 18.47 18.43
N GLU A 88 -1.97 19.44 17.53
CA GLU A 88 -2.63 19.33 16.22
C GLU A 88 -2.13 18.09 15.47
N TRP A 89 -0.81 17.90 15.39
CA TRP A 89 -0.23 16.69 14.79
C TRP A 89 -0.68 15.39 15.46
N LYS A 90 -0.74 15.34 16.81
CA LYS A 90 -1.15 14.12 17.55
C LYS A 90 -2.61 13.74 17.32
N PHE A 91 -3.48 14.70 17.03
CA PHE A 91 -4.92 14.49 16.90
C PHE A 91 -5.44 14.63 15.46
N SER A 92 -4.54 14.73 14.46
CA SER A 92 -4.84 14.75 13.01
C SER A 92 -4.78 13.36 12.39
#